data_AF-A0A929IUR3-F1
#
_entry.id   AF-A0A929IUR3-F1
#
_cell.length_a   1.000
_cell.length_b   1.000
_cell.length_c   1.000
_cell.angle_alpha   90.00
_cell.angle_beta   90.00
_cell.angle_gamma   90.00
#
_symmetry.space_group_name_H-M   'P 1'
#
loop_
_entity.id
_entity.type
_entity.pdbx_description
1 polymer ?
#
loop_
_entity_poly.entity_id
_entity_poly.type
_entity_poly.pdbx_seq_one_letter_code
_entity_poly.pdbx_strand_id
1 'polypeptide(L)'
;MRAALRNYTNISLVSLVLMTFCSQASATCSRDDITFYLDKGFSTDQITTLCSEASAPAGEKPKSEQQSSEQQFVSPVADDNALFLNRAIKGQEIKMSSDSLQYTLKKMCMEYGDEDLFGFTNKVCPDVTFTIAFKGLEVLDTGKKYGFYGTPEVKVKSSVIKRVIIGELKNMKPEERELILEKFEKGFETAIPIRDDFSLDKVKQVLLELSN
;
A
#
# COMPACT_ATOMS: atom_id res chain seq x y z
N MET A 1 -7.80 -85.35 -9.58
CA MET A 1 -6.98 -84.64 -10.60
C MET A 1 -6.28 -83.49 -9.88
N ARG A 2 -5.05 -83.67 -9.38
CA ARG A 2 -3.80 -83.19 -9.99
C ARG A 2 -3.88 -81.78 -10.57
N ALA A 3 -3.31 -80.81 -9.84
CA ALA A 3 -2.20 -80.00 -10.33
C ALA A 3 -1.45 -79.40 -9.12
N ALA A 4 -0.12 -79.51 -9.17
CA ALA A 4 0.83 -79.08 -8.17
C ALA A 4 1.80 -78.07 -8.79
N LEU A 5 2.60 -77.45 -7.92
CA LEU A 5 3.80 -76.62 -8.15
C LEU A 5 3.50 -75.13 -8.43
N ARG A 6 4.22 -74.17 -7.86
CA ARG A 6 5.68 -74.15 -7.69
C ARG A 6 6.12 -73.08 -6.67
N ASN A 7 7.11 -73.46 -5.85
CA ASN A 7 7.91 -72.60 -4.97
C ASN A 7 8.71 -71.54 -5.76
N TYR A 8 8.91 -70.36 -5.18
CA TYR A 8 10.12 -69.56 -5.41
C TYR A 8 10.68 -69.05 -4.07
N THR A 9 11.83 -69.60 -3.75
CA THR A 9 12.68 -69.34 -2.60
C THR A 9 13.54 -68.09 -2.80
N ASN A 10 13.76 -67.37 -1.69
CA ASN A 10 15.02 -66.73 -1.29
C ASN A 10 15.75 -65.81 -2.28
N ILE A 11 15.55 -64.49 -2.15
CA ILE A 11 16.57 -63.49 -2.48
C ILE A 11 16.49 -62.35 -1.45
N SER A 12 17.64 -62.00 -0.86
CA SER A 12 17.95 -60.75 -0.15
C SER A 12 17.52 -60.58 1.31
N LEU A 13 17.97 -61.51 2.16
CA LEU A 13 18.62 -61.13 3.41
C LEU A 13 20.07 -60.73 3.03
N VAL A 14 20.58 -59.59 3.52
CA VAL A 14 21.86 -58.91 3.15
C VAL A 14 21.70 -57.72 2.17
N SER A 15 21.06 -56.67 2.66
CA SER A 15 21.52 -55.28 2.52
C SER A 15 21.06 -54.56 3.79
N LEU A 16 21.71 -54.83 4.92
CA LEU A 16 22.93 -54.13 5.32
C LEU A 16 22.69 -52.61 5.37
N VAL A 17 22.14 -52.18 6.52
CA VAL A 17 22.70 -51.04 7.28
C VAL A 17 23.05 -49.82 6.41
N LEU A 18 22.08 -49.03 5.94
CA LEU A 18 22.33 -47.64 5.52
C LEU A 18 21.06 -46.78 5.26
N MET A 19 20.04 -46.83 6.11
CA MET A 19 18.91 -45.86 6.04
C MET A 19 18.51 -45.33 7.43
N THR A 20 19.48 -45.15 8.32
CA THR A 20 19.31 -44.46 9.61
C THR A 20 20.22 -43.25 9.72
N PHE A 21 20.21 -42.41 8.69
CA PHE A 21 20.62 -41.01 8.75
C PHE A 21 19.66 -40.19 7.90
N CYS A 22 18.39 -40.09 8.32
CA CYS A 22 17.67 -38.86 8.03
C CYS A 22 18.34 -37.79 8.89
N SER A 23 19.19 -36.98 8.26
CA SER A 23 19.67 -35.73 8.80
C SER A 23 18.50 -35.02 9.48
N GLN A 24 18.56 -34.88 10.81
CA GLN A 24 17.75 -33.88 11.48
C GLN A 24 18.33 -32.55 11.03
N ALA A 25 17.81 -32.05 9.90
CA ALA A 25 17.82 -30.63 9.61
C ALA A 25 16.94 -30.02 10.70
N SER A 26 17.57 -29.63 11.81
CA SER A 26 16.95 -28.82 12.85
C SER A 26 16.60 -27.48 12.20
N ALA A 27 15.43 -27.40 11.57
CA ALA A 27 14.83 -26.14 11.22
C ALA A 27 14.46 -25.46 12.54
N THR A 28 15.08 -24.31 12.82
CA THR A 28 14.83 -23.51 14.03
C THR A 28 13.43 -22.87 14.02
N CYS A 29 12.68 -22.99 12.93
CA CYS A 29 11.32 -22.47 12.85
C CYS A 29 10.34 -23.33 13.64
N SER A 30 9.58 -22.67 14.51
CA SER A 30 8.43 -23.28 15.15
C SER A 30 7.31 -23.51 14.13
N ARG A 31 6.37 -24.41 14.47
CA ARG A 31 5.20 -24.66 13.61
C ARG A 31 4.39 -23.39 13.35
N ASP A 32 4.36 -22.48 14.32
CA ASP A 32 3.61 -21.24 14.26
C ASP A 32 4.24 -20.24 13.28
N ASP A 33 5.57 -20.20 13.21
CA ASP A 33 6.31 -19.40 12.23
C ASP A 33 6.01 -19.85 10.80
N ILE A 34 5.99 -21.16 10.55
CA ILE A 34 5.69 -21.73 9.22
C ILE A 34 4.29 -21.32 8.77
N THR A 35 3.30 -21.43 9.68
CA THR A 35 1.91 -21.02 9.37
C THR A 35 1.79 -19.53 9.09
N PHE A 36 2.52 -18.69 9.83
CA PHE A 36 2.55 -17.25 9.60
C PHE A 36 3.06 -16.90 8.19
N TYR A 37 4.13 -17.55 7.73
CA TYR A 37 4.68 -17.29 6.39
C TYR A 37 3.82 -17.86 5.26
N LEU A 38 3.18 -19.01 5.47
CA LEU A 38 2.23 -19.57 4.50
C LEU A 38 1.01 -18.66 4.31
N ASP A 39 0.46 -18.10 5.39
CA ASP A 39 -0.67 -17.15 5.33
C ASP A 39 -0.29 -15.83 4.63
N LYS A 40 1.00 -15.48 4.64
CA LYS A 40 1.56 -14.32 3.93
C LYS A 40 1.91 -14.62 2.46
N GLY A 41 1.71 -15.86 2.01
CA GLY A 41 1.91 -16.27 0.62
C GLY A 41 3.35 -16.63 0.25
N PHE A 42 4.23 -16.88 1.22
CA PHE A 42 5.58 -17.37 0.95
C PHE A 42 5.56 -18.83 0.48
N SER A 43 6.46 -19.18 -0.44
CA SER A 43 6.63 -20.57 -0.85
C SER A 43 7.36 -21.37 0.24
N THR A 44 7.12 -22.68 0.27
CA THR A 44 7.81 -23.59 1.19
C THR A 44 9.33 -23.50 1.06
N ASP A 45 9.85 -23.30 -0.15
CA ASP A 45 11.29 -23.18 -0.41
C ASP A 45 11.88 -21.92 0.24
N GLN A 46 11.18 -20.78 0.16
CA GLN A 46 11.59 -19.52 0.80
C GLN A 46 11.59 -19.64 2.32
N ILE A 47 10.57 -20.28 2.89
CA ILE A 47 10.49 -20.54 4.33
C ILE A 47 11.66 -21.40 4.77
N THR A 48 11.99 -22.45 4.00
CA THR A 48 13.07 -23.38 4.34
C THR A 48 14.44 -22.68 4.34
N THR A 49 14.69 -21.75 3.41
CA THR A 49 15.93 -20.95 3.39
C THR A 49 16.04 -20.07 4.64
N LEU A 50 14.97 -19.34 5.00
CA LEU A 50 14.94 -18.49 6.20
C LEU A 50 15.17 -19.28 7.49
N CYS A 51 14.57 -20.46 7.58
CA CYS A 51 14.71 -21.35 8.73
C CYS A 51 16.08 -22.04 8.82
N SER A 52 16.81 -22.13 7.70
CA SER A 52 18.14 -22.75 7.62
C SER A 52 19.26 -21.75 7.91
N GLU A 53 19.06 -20.47 7.58
CA GLU A 53 20.05 -19.40 7.78
C GLU A 53 20.22 -19.03 9.27
N ALA A 54 19.21 -19.31 10.11
CA ALA A 54 19.25 -19.11 11.55
C ALA A 54 20.16 -20.11 12.31
N SER A 55 20.78 -21.08 11.62
CA SER A 55 21.56 -22.16 12.23
C SER A 55 23.06 -22.14 11.89
N ALA A 56 23.66 -20.96 11.66
CA ALA A 56 25.11 -20.82 11.49
C ALA A 56 25.78 -20.23 12.76
N PRO A 57 26.75 -20.91 13.39
CA PRO A 57 27.54 -20.34 14.48
C PRO A 57 28.54 -19.30 13.94
N ALA A 58 28.73 -18.23 14.71
CA ALA A 58 29.62 -17.11 14.42
C ALA A 58 31.04 -17.54 14.00
N GLY A 59 31.44 -17.18 12.78
CA GLY A 59 32.78 -17.39 12.26
C GLY A 59 33.04 -16.55 11.01
N GLU A 60 33.75 -15.43 11.22
CA GLU A 60 34.62 -14.67 10.30
C GLU A 60 34.10 -14.19 8.91
N LYS A 61 34.24 -12.87 8.70
CA LYS A 61 34.03 -12.14 7.42
C LYS A 61 34.92 -12.69 6.29
N PRO A 62 34.48 -12.58 5.02
CA PRO A 62 34.95 -11.44 4.23
C PRO A 62 33.90 -10.80 3.30
N LYS A 63 34.00 -9.46 3.27
CA LYS A 63 33.63 -8.45 2.27
C LYS A 63 33.12 -8.97 0.90
N SER A 64 31.87 -8.64 0.58
CA SER A 64 31.48 -8.27 -0.79
C SER A 64 30.47 -7.11 -0.73
N GLU A 65 30.67 -6.14 -1.62
CA GLU A 65 30.01 -4.84 -1.64
C GLU A 65 28.52 -4.97 -1.97
N GLN A 66 27.69 -4.81 -0.96
CA GLN A 66 26.24 -4.66 -1.10
C GLN A 66 25.92 -3.17 -1.10
N GLN A 67 25.83 -2.61 -2.30
CA GLN A 67 25.43 -1.24 -2.51
C GLN A 67 23.91 -1.13 -2.29
N SER A 68 23.57 -0.60 -1.12
CA SER A 68 22.41 0.27 -0.86
C SER A 68 21.05 -0.21 -1.39
N SER A 69 20.40 -1.06 -0.59
CA SER A 69 18.96 -0.92 -0.39
C SER A 69 18.80 -0.38 1.02
N GLU A 70 18.39 0.89 1.13
CA GLU A 70 17.80 1.43 2.36
C GLU A 70 16.60 0.54 2.72
N GLN A 71 16.83 -0.51 3.50
CA GLN A 71 15.77 -1.11 4.31
C GLN A 71 15.57 -0.15 5.48
N GLN A 72 14.87 0.93 5.16
CA GLN A 72 14.16 1.75 6.10
C GLN A 72 13.31 0.77 6.92
N PHE A 73 13.68 0.59 8.19
CA PHE A 73 12.93 -0.21 9.14
C PHE A 73 11.63 0.56 9.43
N VAL A 74 10.72 0.52 8.46
CA VAL A 74 9.38 1.07 8.56
C VAL A 74 8.65 0.13 9.50
N SER A 75 8.24 0.67 10.65
CA SER A 75 7.42 -0.07 11.62
C SER A 75 6.29 -0.79 10.88
N PRO A 76 5.97 -2.06 11.18
CA PRO A 76 4.89 -2.80 10.52
C PRO A 76 3.55 -2.04 10.57
N VAL A 77 3.36 -1.18 11.58
CA VAL A 77 2.20 -0.30 11.72
C VAL A 77 2.11 0.77 10.61
N ALA A 78 3.24 1.32 10.17
CA ALA A 78 3.25 2.35 9.12
C ALA A 78 2.92 1.76 7.74
N ASP A 79 3.27 0.50 7.50
CA ASP A 79 2.92 -0.22 6.27
C ASP A 79 1.41 -0.59 6.24
N ASP A 80 0.86 -1.05 7.37
CA ASP A 80 -0.58 -1.33 7.50
C ASP A 80 -1.43 -0.06 7.31
N ASN A 81 -0.98 1.09 7.85
CA ASN A 81 -1.64 2.38 7.67
C ASN A 81 -1.59 2.86 6.22
N ALA A 82 -0.48 2.62 5.51
CA ALA A 82 -0.33 2.94 4.08
C ALA A 82 -1.34 2.17 3.24
N LEU A 83 -1.42 0.87 3.49
CA LEU A 83 -2.32 -0.04 2.79
C LEU A 83 -3.79 0.27 3.11
N PHE A 84 -4.10 0.65 4.35
CA PHE A 84 -5.43 1.11 4.73
C PHE A 84 -5.84 2.38 3.98
N LEU A 85 -5.00 3.43 3.99
CA LEU A 85 -5.31 4.70 3.32
C LEU A 85 -5.40 4.55 1.80
N ASN A 86 -4.53 3.73 1.19
CA ASN A 86 -4.60 3.41 -0.23
C ASN A 86 -5.97 2.83 -0.62
N ARG A 87 -6.52 1.95 0.23
CA ARG A 87 -7.85 1.38 -0.01
C ARG A 87 -8.98 2.33 0.32
N ALA A 88 -8.83 3.17 1.34
CA ALA A 88 -9.89 4.04 1.86
C ALA A 88 -10.11 5.31 1.02
N ILE A 89 -9.06 5.88 0.46
CA ILE A 89 -9.15 7.13 -0.30
C ILE A 89 -9.75 6.85 -1.68
N LYS A 90 -10.73 7.66 -2.08
CA LYS A 90 -11.38 7.60 -3.39
C LYS A 90 -10.54 8.37 -4.42
N GLY A 91 -9.32 7.92 -4.66
CA GLY A 91 -8.36 8.49 -5.60
C GLY A 91 -7.62 7.41 -6.40
N GLN A 92 -6.81 7.85 -7.36
CA GLN A 92 -5.92 6.99 -8.15
C GLN A 92 -4.46 7.32 -7.84
N GLU A 93 -3.55 6.40 -8.17
CA GLU A 93 -2.10 6.60 -8.01
C GLU A 93 -1.71 7.05 -6.59
N ILE A 94 -2.35 6.45 -5.58
CA ILE A 94 -2.11 6.79 -4.18
C ILE A 94 -0.71 6.31 -3.81
N LYS A 95 0.15 7.25 -3.43
CA LYS A 95 1.51 7.01 -2.95
C LYS A 95 1.62 7.59 -1.56
N MET A 96 2.10 6.79 -0.64
CA MET A 96 2.39 7.23 0.72
C MET A 96 3.88 7.15 0.96
N SER A 97 4.45 8.24 1.45
CA SER A 97 5.83 8.32 1.92
C SER A 97 5.81 8.52 3.44
N SER A 98 6.97 8.51 4.10
CA SER A 98 7.04 8.74 5.54
C SER A 98 6.54 10.12 5.97
N ASP A 99 6.56 11.10 5.05
CA ASP A 99 6.37 12.52 5.32
C ASP A 99 5.18 13.13 4.55
N SER A 100 4.61 12.40 3.59
CA SER A 100 3.56 12.93 2.72
C SER A 100 2.65 11.86 2.13
N LEU A 101 1.42 12.29 1.82
CA LEU A 101 0.41 11.54 1.09
C LEU A 101 0.19 12.20 -0.27
N GLN A 102 0.33 11.41 -1.34
CA GLN A 102 0.04 11.83 -2.70
C GLN A 102 -1.10 11.00 -3.28
N TYR A 103 -2.05 11.63 -3.95
CA TYR A 103 -3.12 10.95 -4.67
C TYR A 103 -3.64 11.81 -5.83
N THR A 104 -4.19 11.18 -6.85
CA THR A 104 -4.76 11.83 -8.03
C THR A 104 -6.27 11.67 -8.05
N LEU A 105 -7.01 12.78 -8.12
CA LEU A 105 -8.44 12.78 -8.37
C LEU A 105 -8.68 12.98 -9.86
N LYS A 106 -9.44 12.08 -10.47
CA LYS A 106 -9.83 12.20 -11.88
C LYS A 106 -11.08 13.04 -12.04
N LYS A 107 -11.11 13.85 -13.10
CA LYS A 107 -12.28 14.65 -13.50
C LYS A 107 -12.84 15.52 -12.38
N MET A 108 -11.96 16.23 -11.66
CA MET A 108 -12.39 17.16 -10.63
C MET A 108 -12.97 18.41 -11.30
N CYS A 109 -14.29 18.52 -11.33
CA CYS A 109 -14.94 19.62 -12.01
C CYS A 109 -15.05 20.88 -11.17
N MET A 110 -14.82 22.03 -11.79
CA MET A 110 -15.00 23.35 -11.19
C MET A 110 -15.46 24.38 -12.21
N GLU A 111 -16.14 25.39 -11.70
CA GLU A 111 -16.61 26.54 -12.47
C GLU A 111 -15.58 27.66 -12.39
N TYR A 112 -15.37 28.42 -13.47
CA TYR A 112 -14.40 29.51 -13.57
C TYR A 112 -14.89 30.62 -14.51
N GLY A 113 -14.37 31.84 -14.29
CA GLY A 113 -14.84 33.04 -14.97
C GLY A 113 -16.15 33.58 -14.42
N ASP A 114 -16.68 34.58 -15.11
CA ASP A 114 -17.97 35.21 -14.81
C ASP A 114 -19.13 34.44 -15.45
N GLU A 115 -20.33 34.65 -14.92
CA GLU A 115 -21.57 34.16 -15.52
C GLU A 115 -21.84 34.86 -16.86
N ASP A 116 -22.24 34.08 -17.87
CA ASP A 116 -22.67 34.64 -19.16
C ASP A 116 -24.05 35.33 -19.07
N LEU A 117 -24.50 35.92 -20.18
CA LEU A 117 -25.81 36.61 -20.25
C LEU A 117 -27.01 35.68 -19.99
N PHE A 118 -26.81 34.36 -19.98
CA PHE A 118 -27.81 33.34 -19.72
C PHE A 118 -27.66 32.71 -18.32
N GLY A 119 -26.69 33.18 -17.51
CA GLY A 119 -26.42 32.69 -16.16
C GLY A 119 -25.59 31.41 -16.09
N PHE A 120 -24.87 31.05 -17.16
CA PHE A 120 -23.98 29.90 -17.16
C PHE A 120 -22.53 30.32 -16.87
N THR A 121 -21.85 29.56 -16.02
CA THR A 121 -20.40 29.69 -15.79
C THR A 121 -19.64 28.59 -16.52
N ASN A 122 -18.47 28.92 -17.06
CA ASN A 122 -17.62 27.92 -17.71
C ASN A 122 -17.13 26.88 -16.72
N LYS A 123 -17.06 25.62 -17.16
CA LYS A 123 -16.69 24.47 -16.33
C LYS A 123 -15.55 23.70 -16.94
N VAL A 124 -14.56 23.35 -16.11
CA VAL A 124 -13.42 22.50 -16.48
C VAL A 124 -13.33 21.33 -15.51
N CYS A 125 -12.89 20.16 -15.98
CA CYS A 125 -12.83 18.94 -15.18
C CYS A 125 -11.46 18.24 -15.27
N PRO A 126 -10.37 18.87 -14.83
CA PRO A 126 -9.06 18.27 -14.93
C PRO A 126 -8.84 17.10 -13.97
N ASP A 127 -7.82 16.30 -14.28
CA ASP A 127 -7.19 15.40 -13.34
C ASP A 127 -6.21 16.18 -12.45
N VAL A 128 -6.31 16.03 -11.14
CA VAL A 128 -5.51 16.80 -10.17
C VAL A 128 -4.79 15.87 -9.19
N THR A 129 -3.47 16.02 -9.11
CA THR A 129 -2.64 15.37 -8.10
C THR A 129 -2.50 16.28 -6.88
N PHE A 130 -2.89 15.74 -5.73
CA PHE A 130 -2.70 16.36 -4.43
C PHE A 130 -1.47 15.76 -3.78
N THR A 131 -0.66 16.61 -3.15
CA THR A 131 0.43 16.20 -2.26
C THR A 131 0.27 16.94 -0.95
N ILE A 132 0.03 16.20 0.12
CA ILE A 132 -0.24 16.71 1.45
C ILE A 132 0.90 16.25 2.36
N ALA A 133 1.66 17.19 2.93
CA ALA A 133 2.65 16.83 3.94
C ALA A 133 1.96 16.51 5.27
N PHE A 134 2.45 15.48 5.95
CA PHE A 134 2.01 15.11 7.29
C PHE A 134 2.48 16.11 8.35
N LYS A 135 3.63 16.74 8.11
CA LYS A 135 4.14 17.81 8.99
C LYS A 135 3.19 19.00 9.01
N GLY A 136 2.64 19.28 10.19
CA GLY A 136 1.66 20.36 10.37
C GLY A 136 0.31 20.05 9.72
N LEU A 137 -0.01 18.76 9.57
CA LEU A 137 -1.34 18.28 9.19
C LEU A 137 -2.29 18.38 10.39
N GLU A 138 -3.37 19.12 10.23
CA GLU A 138 -4.49 19.20 11.15
C GLU A 138 -5.70 18.52 10.51
N VAL A 139 -6.23 17.48 11.16
CA VAL A 139 -7.45 16.81 10.70
C VAL A 139 -8.64 17.48 11.36
N LEU A 140 -9.40 18.26 10.59
CA LEU A 140 -10.47 19.12 11.10
C LEU A 140 -11.71 18.29 11.46
N ASP A 141 -12.50 17.96 10.45
CA ASP A 141 -13.77 17.27 10.62
C ASP A 141 -14.08 16.37 9.42
N THR A 142 -15.04 15.49 9.61
CA THR A 142 -15.52 14.57 8.57
C THR A 142 -16.78 15.15 7.94
N GLY A 143 -16.79 15.31 6.62
CA GLY A 143 -17.97 15.68 5.86
C GLY A 143 -18.85 14.45 5.67
N LYS A 144 -20.06 14.46 6.26
CA LYS A 144 -21.04 13.39 6.07
C LYS A 144 -22.02 13.71 4.94
N LYS A 145 -22.42 12.66 4.23
CA LYS A 145 -23.59 12.62 3.35
C LYS A 145 -24.84 13.07 4.12
N TYR A 146 -25.62 14.00 3.55
CA TYR A 146 -27.01 14.20 3.97
C TYR A 146 -27.87 13.16 3.24
N GLY A 147 -28.21 12.07 3.94
CA GLY A 147 -28.94 10.95 3.33
C GLY A 147 -28.11 10.23 2.26
N PHE A 148 -28.62 10.18 1.03
CA PHE A 148 -27.92 9.60 -0.14
C PHE A 148 -27.03 10.61 -0.90
N TYR A 149 -27.04 11.89 -0.49
CA TYR A 149 -26.36 12.97 -1.20
C TYR A 149 -25.05 13.38 -0.52
N GLY A 150 -23.98 13.52 -1.31
CA GLY A 150 -22.63 13.89 -0.86
C GLY A 150 -21.61 12.77 -1.07
N THR A 151 -20.32 13.10 -1.10
CA THR A 151 -19.24 12.10 -1.05
C THR A 151 -18.67 12.15 0.37
N PRO A 152 -18.51 11.02 1.08
CA PRO A 152 -17.86 11.04 2.38
C PRO A 152 -16.44 11.56 2.22
N GLU A 153 -16.05 12.51 3.05
CA GLU A 153 -14.77 13.19 2.94
C GLU A 153 -14.19 13.52 4.32
N VAL A 154 -12.87 13.57 4.42
CA VAL A 154 -12.16 14.06 5.60
C VAL A 154 -11.52 15.40 5.25
N LYS A 155 -11.90 16.45 5.98
CA LYS A 155 -11.31 17.78 5.81
C LYS A 155 -10.00 17.85 6.55
N VAL A 156 -8.95 18.20 5.83
CA VAL A 156 -7.61 18.36 6.38
C VAL A 156 -7.07 19.74 6.05
N LYS A 157 -6.27 20.24 6.96
CA LYS A 157 -5.51 21.47 6.80
C LYS A 157 -4.03 21.13 6.93
N SER A 158 -3.19 21.64 6.05
CA SER A 158 -1.75 21.46 6.16
C SER A 158 -1.02 22.70 5.68
N SER A 159 0.09 22.99 6.34
CA SER A 159 1.00 24.07 5.92
C SER A 159 1.55 23.85 4.50
N VAL A 160 1.58 22.60 4.02
CA VAL A 160 2.09 22.23 2.70
C VAL A 160 1.06 21.33 2.00
N ILE A 161 0.14 21.96 1.26
CA ILE A 161 -0.72 21.30 0.28
C ILE A 161 -0.31 21.77 -1.11
N LYS A 162 0.18 20.85 -1.94
CA LYS A 162 0.48 21.11 -3.35
C LYS A 162 -0.60 20.46 -4.21
N ARG A 163 -1.06 21.19 -5.22
CA ARG A 163 -2.04 20.73 -6.21
C ARG A 163 -1.44 20.89 -7.59
N VAL A 164 -1.42 19.82 -8.38
CA VAL A 164 -0.84 19.81 -9.72
C VAL A 164 -1.89 19.30 -10.70
N ILE A 165 -2.22 20.11 -11.69
CA ILE A 165 -3.20 19.77 -12.72
C ILE A 165 -2.50 19.02 -13.86
N ILE A 166 -3.06 17.88 -14.26
CA ILE A 166 -2.53 17.02 -15.31
C ILE A 166 -3.27 17.31 -16.63
N GLY A 167 -2.49 17.61 -17.68
CA GLY A 167 -2.90 17.46 -19.08
C GLY A 167 -3.85 18.52 -19.65
N GLU A 168 -4.94 18.88 -18.95
CA GLU A 168 -6.08 19.57 -19.57
C GLU A 168 -5.88 21.08 -19.81
N LEU A 169 -5.00 21.75 -19.05
CA LEU A 169 -4.83 23.21 -19.16
C LEU A 169 -4.02 23.67 -20.37
N LYS A 170 -3.31 22.77 -21.06
CA LYS A 170 -2.38 23.13 -22.15
C LYS A 170 -3.09 23.72 -23.36
N ASN A 171 -4.33 23.29 -23.62
CA ASN A 171 -5.12 23.70 -24.77
C ASN A 171 -5.99 24.94 -24.51
N MET A 172 -5.98 25.46 -23.28
CA MET A 172 -6.75 26.64 -22.88
C MET A 172 -5.98 27.93 -23.09
N LYS A 173 -6.71 29.05 -23.23
CA LYS A 173 -6.09 30.38 -23.34
C LYS A 173 -5.32 30.71 -22.07
N PRO A 174 -4.22 31.49 -22.16
CA PRO A 174 -3.43 31.88 -20.98
C PRO A 174 -4.26 32.56 -19.88
N GLU A 175 -5.19 33.44 -20.26
CA GLU A 175 -6.07 34.16 -19.32
C GLU A 175 -7.01 33.20 -18.56
N GLU A 176 -7.62 32.24 -19.26
CA GLU A 176 -8.49 31.23 -18.65
C GLU A 176 -7.70 30.32 -17.71
N ARG A 177 -6.46 29.96 -18.10
CA ARG A 177 -5.56 29.14 -17.30
C ARG A 177 -5.22 29.81 -15.97
N GLU A 178 -4.95 31.11 -15.98
CA GLU A 178 -4.64 31.87 -14.77
C GLU A 178 -5.83 31.87 -13.79
N LEU A 179 -7.05 32.10 -14.28
CA LEU A 179 -8.27 32.03 -13.47
C LEU A 179 -8.49 30.65 -12.84
N ILE A 180 -8.20 29.58 -13.60
CA ILE A 180 -8.33 28.21 -13.11
C ILE A 180 -7.26 27.91 -12.05
N LEU A 181 -6.00 28.26 -12.31
CA LEU A 181 -4.89 28.07 -11.37
C LEU A 181 -5.11 28.85 -10.08
N GLU A 182 -5.58 30.09 -10.17
CA GLU A 182 -5.89 30.91 -9.01
C GLU A 182 -6.93 30.24 -8.10
N LYS A 183 -7.97 29.61 -8.67
CA LYS A 183 -8.94 28.85 -7.88
C LYS A 183 -8.36 27.55 -7.30
N PHE A 184 -7.42 26.89 -7.98
CA PHE A 184 -6.78 25.66 -7.48
C PHE A 184 -5.71 25.92 -6.40
N GLU A 185 -4.82 26.88 -6.59
CA GLU A 185 -3.67 27.11 -5.72
C GLU A 185 -4.05 27.78 -4.39
N LYS A 186 -5.27 28.32 -4.28
CA LYS A 186 -5.75 28.95 -3.05
C LYS A 186 -6.06 27.93 -1.96
N GLY A 187 -5.46 28.15 -0.78
CA GLY A 187 -5.90 27.57 0.49
C GLY A 187 -5.03 26.43 1.02
N PHE A 188 -4.91 26.41 2.34
CA PHE A 188 -4.22 25.38 3.14
C PHE A 188 -5.14 24.24 3.57
N GLU A 189 -6.35 24.20 3.04
CA GLU A 189 -7.38 23.21 3.37
C GLU A 189 -7.76 22.40 2.13
N THR A 190 -8.04 21.12 2.32
CA THR A 190 -8.54 20.24 1.27
C THR A 190 -9.43 19.15 1.87
N ALA A 191 -10.34 18.63 1.05
CA ALA A 191 -11.16 17.48 1.40
C ALA A 191 -10.57 16.23 0.74
N ILE A 192 -10.24 15.22 1.55
CA ILE A 192 -9.81 13.91 1.06
C ILE A 192 -11.07 13.06 0.89
N PRO A 193 -11.48 12.73 -0.34
CA PRO A 193 -12.68 11.91 -0.55
C PRO A 193 -12.39 10.47 -0.13
N ILE A 194 -13.30 9.90 0.65
CA ILE A 194 -13.21 8.54 1.18
C ILE A 194 -14.22 7.66 0.45
N ARG A 195 -13.94 6.37 0.34
CA ARG A 195 -14.87 5.40 -0.22
C ARG A 195 -15.95 5.04 0.81
N ASP A 196 -17.13 4.72 0.30
CA ASP A 196 -18.33 4.50 1.13
C ASP A 196 -18.23 3.28 2.07
N ASP A 197 -17.32 2.35 1.77
CA ASP A 197 -17.08 1.12 2.53
C ASP A 197 -16.13 1.32 3.74
N PHE A 198 -15.60 2.54 3.93
CA PHE A 198 -14.67 2.86 5.02
C PHE A 198 -15.27 3.80 6.06
N SER A 199 -14.93 3.56 7.33
CA SER A 199 -15.31 4.45 8.43
C SER A 199 -14.50 5.75 8.38
N LEU A 200 -15.19 6.89 8.32
CA LEU A 200 -14.59 8.23 8.37
C LEU A 200 -13.79 8.45 9.66
N ASP A 201 -14.28 7.94 10.79
CA ASP A 201 -13.61 8.09 12.09
C ASP A 201 -12.28 7.32 12.11
N LYS A 202 -12.26 6.12 11.52
CA LYS A 202 -11.03 5.33 11.40
C LYS A 202 -10.00 6.02 10.49
N VAL A 203 -10.44 6.58 9.37
CA VAL A 203 -9.56 7.35 8.48
C VAL A 203 -9.01 8.59 9.20
N LYS A 204 -9.86 9.32 9.92
CA LYS A 204 -9.43 10.46 10.74
C LYS A 204 -8.36 10.05 11.75
N GLN A 205 -8.55 8.93 12.46
CA GLN A 205 -7.58 8.43 13.42
C GLN A 205 -6.23 8.10 12.77
N VAL A 206 -6.23 7.38 11.65
CA VAL A 206 -4.99 7.03 10.93
C VAL A 206 -4.26 8.29 10.45
N LEU A 207 -4.98 9.29 9.93
CA LEU A 207 -4.36 10.55 9.51
C LEU A 207 -3.77 11.34 10.70
N LEU A 208 -4.40 11.28 11.87
CA LEU A 208 -3.87 11.89 13.10
C LEU A 208 -2.61 11.17 13.60
N GLU A 209 -2.58 9.84 13.54
CA GLU A 209 -1.41 9.04 13.89
C GLU A 209 -0.21 9.37 13.00
N LEU A 210 -0.44 9.65 11.71
CA LEU A 210 0.61 10.03 10.76
C LEU A 210 1.07 11.49 10.91
N SER A 211 0.28 12.35 11.56
CA SER A 211 0.61 13.76 11.76
C SER A 211 1.57 14.03 12.93
N ASN A 212 1.71 13.06 13.84
CA ASN A 212 2.57 13.10 15.04
C ASN A 212 3.95 12.51 14.76
#